data_AF-A0A8S3FZC2-F1
#
_entry.id   AF-A0A8S3FZC2-F1
#
_cell.length_a   1.000
_cell.length_b   1.000
_cell.length_c   1.000
_cell.angle_alpha   90.00
_cell.angle_beta   90.00
_cell.angle_gamma   90.00
#
_symmetry.space_group_name_H-M   'P 1'
#
loop_
_entity.id
_entity.type
_entity.pdbx_description
1 polymer ?
#
loop_
_entity_poly.entity_id
_entity_poly.type
_entity_poly.pdbx_seq_one_letter_code
_entity_poly.pdbx_strand_id
1 'polypeptide(L)' 'FGCLAFVPVPFVIVEFEKIQESAPGLINNFVDYFEDTFIGRVIRNNRRRAPRFSVNMWNCFSRLDEELPRTNNSSEGWN' A
#
# COMPACT_ATOMS: atom_id res chain seq x y z
N PHE A 1 6.41 -6.10 0.92
CA PHE A 1 5.38 -5.05 0.73
C PHE A 1 4.15 -5.51 -0.04
N GLY A 2 4.22 -6.50 -0.95
CA GLY A 2 3.02 -6.98 -1.68
C GLY A 2 1.87 -7.49 -0.81
N CYS A 3 2.16 -7.98 0.41
CA CYS A 3 1.14 -8.38 1.37
C CYS A 3 0.28 -7.21 1.88
N LEU A 4 0.80 -5.98 1.93
CA LEU A 4 0.07 -4.81 2.43
C LEU A 4 -1.14 -4.46 1.57
N ALA A 5 -1.13 -4.81 0.28
CA ALA A 5 -2.27 -4.60 -0.62
C ALA A 5 -3.48 -5.46 -0.22
N PHE A 6 -3.28 -6.52 0.57
CA PHE A 6 -4.32 -7.43 1.02
C PHE A 6 -4.62 -7.29 2.52
N VAL A 7 -4.01 -6.31 3.19
CA VAL A 7 -4.35 -5.97 4.58
C VAL A 7 -5.56 -5.02 4.53
N PRO A 8 -6.57 -5.14 5.41
CA PRO A 8 -7.67 -4.18 5.42
C PRO A 8 -7.12 -2.77 5.63
N VAL A 9 -7.63 -1.80 4.87
CA VAL A 9 -7.20 -0.38 4.88
C VAL A 9 -6.90 0.18 6.28
N PRO A 10 -7.74 -0.02 7.33
CA PRO A 10 -7.44 0.52 8.66
C PRO A 10 -6.17 -0.06 9.31
N PHE A 11 -5.75 -1.26 8.93
CA PHE A 11 -4.59 -1.95 9.52
C PHE A 11 -3.31 -1.79 8.69
N VAL A 12 -3.40 -1.32 7.44
CA VAL A 12 -2.24 -1.16 6.52
C VAL A 12 -1.11 -0.37 7.16
N ILE A 13 -1.47 0.68 7.90
CA ILE A 13 -0.51 1.55 8.58
C ILE A 13 0.27 0.80 9.66
N VAL A 14 -0.45 0.09 10.53
CA VAL A 14 0.15 -0.66 11.65
C VAL A 14 1.04 -1.78 11.13
N GLU A 15 0.60 -2.49 10.09
CA GLU A 15 1.40 -3.56 9.49
C GLU A 15 2.65 -3.02 8.77
N PHE A 16 2.55 -1.84 8.14
CA PHE A 16 3.72 -1.18 7.56
C PHE A 16 4.75 -0.79 8.64
N GLU A 17 4.31 -0.25 9.77
CA GLU A 17 5.20 0.14 10.89
C GLU A 17 5.94 -1.08 11.48
N LYS A 18 5.28 -2.24 11.60
CA LYS A 18 5.93 -3.50 12.00
C LYS A 18 6.99 -3.96 11.00
N ILE A 19 6.71 -3.85 9.71
CA ILE A 19 7.68 -4.19 8.66
C ILE A 19 8.88 -3.26 8.72
N GLN A 20 8.65 -1.96 8.96
CA GLN A 20 9.73 -0.98 9.10
C GLN A 20 10.62 -1.28 10.31
N GLU A 21 10.05 -1.67 11.44
CA GLU A 21 10.81 -2.06 12.64
C GLU A 21 11.65 -3.34 12.41
N SER A 22 11.13 -4.29 11.64
CA SER A 22 11.82 -5.55 11.32
C SER A 22 12.71 -5.48 10.07
N ALA A 23 12.71 -4.36 9.34
CA ALA A 23 13.42 -4.24 8.06
C ALA A 23 14.95 -4.17 8.28
N PRO A 24 15.75 -4.92 7.51
CA PRO A 24 17.20 -4.76 7.55
C PRO A 24 17.59 -3.38 7.02
N GLY A 25 18.56 -2.72 7.65
CA GLY A 25 18.97 -1.35 7.29
C GLY A 25 19.36 -1.14 5.81
N LEU A 26 19.75 -2.22 5.12
CA LEU A 26 20.07 -2.24 3.69
C LEU A 26 18.89 -1.78 2.81
N ILE A 27 17.64 -1.92 3.26
CA ILE A 27 16.44 -1.53 2.50
C ILE A 27 15.80 -0.23 3.01
N ASN A 28 16.42 0.51 3.94
CA ASN A 28 15.84 1.72 4.52
C ASN A 28 15.46 2.76 3.45
N ASN A 29 16.31 2.99 2.45
CA ASN A 29 15.97 3.92 1.36
C ASN A 29 14.70 3.51 0.60
N PHE A 30 14.47 2.20 0.46
CA PHE A 30 13.25 1.68 -0.16
C PHE A 30 12.04 1.84 0.77
N VAL A 31 12.20 1.56 2.06
CA VAL A 31 11.17 1.76 3.09
C VAL A 31 10.75 3.22 3.14
N ASP A 32 11.72 4.15 3.18
CA ASP A 32 11.50 5.60 3.20
C ASP A 32 10.75 6.07 1.96
N TYR A 33 11.18 5.61 0.78
CA TYR A 33 10.50 5.91 -0.49
C TYR A 33 9.06 5.39 -0.50
N PHE A 34 8.85 4.16 -0.01
CA PHE A 34 7.53 3.55 0.04
C PHE A 34 6.62 4.29 1.02
N GLU A 35 7.15 4.68 2.19
CA GLU A 35 6.45 5.48 3.19
C GLU A 35 5.97 6.79 2.56
N ASP A 36 6.87 7.58 1.97
CA ASP A 36 6.53 8.88 1.39
C ASP A 36 5.53 8.77 0.22
N THR A 37 5.60 7.69 -0.55
CA THR A 37 4.81 7.52 -1.76
C THR A 37 3.42 6.95 -1.48
N PHE A 38 3.29 5.96 -0.60
CA PHE A 38 2.07 5.15 -0.46
C PHE A 38 1.41 5.22 0.93
N ILE A 39 2.15 5.59 1.97
CA ILE A 39 1.65 5.59 3.37
C ILE A 39 1.45 7.02 3.90
N GLY A 40 2.40 7.90 3.62
CA GLY A 40 2.48 9.25 4.14
C GLY A 40 3.32 9.30 5.43
N ARG A 41 4.44 10.01 5.37
CA ARG A 41 5.36 10.16 6.50
C ARG A 41 4.72 10.95 7.65
N VAL A 42 5.04 10.54 8.89
CA VAL A 42 4.68 11.28 10.10
C VAL A 42 5.51 12.57 10.18
N ILE A 43 4.83 13.71 10.24
CA ILE A 43 5.42 15.03 10.42
C ILE A 43 5.31 15.48 11.89
N ARG A 44 5.94 16.62 12.21
CA ARG A 44 5.85 17.26 13.54
C ARG A 44 4.38 17.38 13.97
N ASN A 45 4.12 17.13 15.25
CA ASN A 45 2.78 17.10 15.87
C ASN A 45 1.93 15.86 15.56
N ASN A 46 2.56 14.71 15.27
CA ASN A 46 1.89 13.41 15.06
C ASN A 46 0.84 13.42 13.94
N ARG A 47 0.96 14.34 12.99
CA ARG A 47 0.13 14.38 11.77
C ARG A 47 0.83 13.59 10.68
N ARG A 48 0.10 12.90 9.82
CA ARG A 48 0.67 12.26 8.63
C ARG A 48 0.48 13.15 7.42
N ARG A 49 1.52 13.27 6.60
CA ARG A 49 1.41 13.88 5.28
C ARG A 49 0.51 13.01 4.41
N ALA A 50 -0.29 13.61 3.54
CA ALA A 50 -1.02 12.85 2.54
C ALA A 50 -0.03 12.09 1.63
N PRO A 51 -0.19 10.78 1.41
CA PRO A 51 0.65 10.02 0.48
C PRO A 51 0.41 10.50 -0.97
N ARG A 52 1.38 10.25 -1.85
CA ARG A 52 1.23 10.52 -3.29
C ARG A 52 0.12 9.67 -3.90
N PHE A 53 -0.02 8.44 -3.43
CA PHE A 53 -1.09 7.52 -3.81
C PHE A 53 -1.79 7.02 -2.55
N SER A 54 -3.07 7.36 -2.39
CA SER A 54 -3.86 6.95 -1.24
C SER A 54 -3.96 5.42 -1.13
N VAL A 55 -3.99 4.89 0.11
CA VAL A 55 -4.13 3.45 0.37
C VAL A 55 -5.34 2.86 -0.35
N ASN A 56 -6.48 3.56 -0.36
CA ASN A 56 -7.70 3.14 -1.05
C ASN A 56 -7.52 2.93 -2.57
N MET A 57 -6.51 3.55 -3.19
CA MET A 57 -6.27 3.43 -4.63
C MET A 57 -5.56 2.12 -5.00
N TRP A 58 -4.67 1.63 -4.13
CA TRP A 58 -3.83 0.45 -4.41
C TRP A 58 -4.16 -0.76 -3.54
N ASN A 59 -5.00 -0.59 -2.51
CA ASN A 59 -5.46 -1.67 -1.68
C ASN A 59 -6.44 -2.56 -2.46
N CYS A 60 -6.14 -3.85 -2.48
CA CYS A 60 -6.91 -4.89 -3.16
C CYS A 60 -7.76 -5.71 -2.18
N PHE A 61 -7.74 -5.42 -0.87
CA PHE A 61 -8.52 -6.15 0.13
C PHE A 61 -10.01 -6.10 -0.17
N SER A 62 -10.54 -4.93 -0.55
CA SER A 62 -11.95 -4.80 -0.93
C SER A 62 -12.33 -5.64 -2.15
N ARG A 63 -11.39 -5.90 -3.07
CA ARG A 63 -11.60 -6.77 -4.25
C ARG A 63 -11.49 -8.27 -3.93
N LEU A 64 -11.09 -8.63 -2.71
CA LEU A 64 -11.16 -10.00 -2.23
C LEU A 64 -12.53 -10.30 -1.59
N ASP A 65 -13.16 -9.27 -1.02
CA ASP A 65 -14.49 -9.35 -0.41
C ASP A 65 -15.61 -9.21 -1.47
N GLU A 66 -15.41 -8.33 -2.43
CA GLU A 66 -16.20 -8.29 -3.67
C GLU A 66 -15.62 -9.33 -4.65
N GLU A 67 -16.25 -10.48 -4.81
CA GLU A 67 -16.01 -11.47 -5.89
C GLU A 67 -16.26 -10.88 -7.30
N LEU A 68 -15.74 -9.70 -7.60
CA LEU A 68 -15.84 -9.07 -8.90
C LEU A 68 -15.00 -9.89 -9.89
N PRO A 69 -15.62 -10.49 -10.92
CA PRO A 69 -14.88 -11.27 -11.90
C PRO A 69 -13.81 -10.38 -12.54
N ARG A 70 -12.58 -10.90 -12.57
CA ARG A 70 -11.48 -10.34 -13.36
C ARG A 70 -11.89 -10.33 -14.82
N THR A 71 -12.43 -9.24 -15.35
CA THR A 71 -12.43 -8.96 -16.80
C THR A 71 -12.91 -7.54 -17.09
N ASN A 72 -11.97 -6.61 -17.15
CA ASN A 72 -11.97 -5.64 -18.25
C ASN A 72 -10.53 -5.48 -18.74
N ASN A 73 -9.93 -6.59 -19.16
CA ASN A 73 -8.94 -6.49 -20.21
C ASN A 73 -9.72 -6.29 -21.53
N SER A 74 -9.97 -5.06 -21.93
CA SER A 74 -10.38 -4.74 -23.30
C SER A 74 -9.21 -4.89 -24.29
N SER A 75 -8.11 -5.56 -23.91
CA SER A 75 -6.92 -5.80 -24.73
C SER A 75 -6.49 -7.27 -24.69
N GLU A 76 -7.46 -8.19 -24.64
CA GLU A 76 -7.27 -9.62 -25.01
C GLU A 76 -7.89 -9.94 -26.38
N GLY A 77 -8.30 -8.90 -27.12
CA GLY A 77 -8.83 -9.00 -28.48
C GLY A 77 -7.96 -8.26 -29.49
N TRP A 78 -6.76 -8.78 -29.75
CA TRP A 78 -6.12 -8.59 -31.05
C TRP A 78 -5.63 -9.96 -31.52
N ASN A 79 -6.33 -10.45 -32.53
CA ASN A 79 -6.10 -11.65 -33.32
C ASN A 79 -4.82 -11.54 -34.15
#